data_AF-R5CVY1-F1
#
_entry.id   AF-R5CVY1-F1
#
_cell.length_a   1.000
_cell.length_b   1.000
_cell.length_c   1.000
_cell.angle_alpha   90.00
_cell.angle_beta   90.00
_cell.angle_gamma   90.00
#
_symmetry.space_group_name_H-M   'P 1'
#
loop_
_entity.id
_entity.type
_entity.pdbx_description
1 polymer ?
#
loop_
_entity_poly.entity_id
_entity_poly.type
_entity_poly.pdbx_seq_one_letter_code
_entity_poly.pdbx_strand_id
1 'polypeptide(L)'
;MALYDLINNVAQSRKVGFYCHPALLQLMEYDKQNGSQLYETLGCLARNGFNSAATATEMFLHRNTLFYRKQKIAAMTGIDLDDFNTQFMLKYSYMIEEYIDKQSGTKL
;
A
#
# COMPACT_ATOMS: atom_id res chain seq x y z
N MET A 1 -5.54 19.66 4.64
CA MET A 1 -6.27 18.98 3.53
C MET A 1 -7.08 17.91 4.22
N ALA A 2 -8.41 17.92 4.08
CA ALA A 2 -9.36 17.32 5.03
C ALA A 2 -9.03 15.89 5.52
N LEU A 3 -8.42 15.05 4.67
CA LEU A 3 -7.96 13.71 5.08
C LEU A 3 -6.81 13.76 6.10
N TYR A 4 -5.81 14.62 5.90
CA TYR A 4 -4.74 14.84 6.89
C TYR A 4 -5.28 15.45 8.17
N ASP A 5 -6.30 16.32 8.08
CA ASP A 5 -6.94 16.93 9.25
C ASP A 5 -7.76 15.90 10.04
N LEU A 6 -8.42 14.96 9.34
CA LEU A 6 -9.09 13.79 9.91
C LEU A 6 -8.08 12.85 10.59
N ILE A 7 -7.00 12.48 9.89
CA ILE A 7 -5.93 11.63 10.42
C ILE A 7 -5.30 12.29 11.65
N ASN A 8 -5.05 13.60 11.64
CA ASN A 8 -4.45 14.31 12.77
C ASN A 8 -5.37 14.35 14.00
N ASN A 9 -6.68 14.58 13.81
CA ASN A 9 -7.66 14.52 14.91
C ASN A 9 -7.73 13.11 15.52
N VAL A 10 -7.62 12.09 14.67
CA VAL A 10 -7.69 10.69 15.08
C VAL A 10 -6.34 10.18 15.65
N ALA A 11 -5.22 10.73 15.21
CA ALA A 11 -3.88 10.38 15.69
C ALA A 11 -3.61 10.86 17.12
N GLN A 12 -4.23 11.98 17.54
CA GLN A 12 -4.19 12.44 18.94
C GLN A 12 -4.76 11.41 19.93
N SER A 13 -5.56 10.44 19.47
CA SER A 13 -6.06 9.32 20.28
C SER A 13 -5.09 8.12 20.39
N ARG A 14 -3.81 8.26 20.00
CA ARG A 14 -2.71 7.27 20.16
C ARG A 14 -2.89 5.89 19.49
N LYS A 15 -3.73 5.77 18.45
CA LYS A 15 -4.00 4.48 17.78
C LYS A 15 -3.76 4.49 16.27
N VAL A 16 -2.71 5.16 15.78
CA VAL A 16 -2.51 5.34 14.33
C VAL A 16 -2.30 4.01 13.58
N GLY A 17 -1.67 3.01 14.21
CA GLY A 17 -1.48 1.69 13.62
C GLY A 17 -2.77 0.90 13.32
N PHE A 18 -3.92 1.30 13.89
CA PHE A 18 -5.22 0.68 13.58
C PHE A 18 -5.83 1.17 12.26
N TYR A 19 -5.26 2.20 11.63
CA TYR A 19 -5.85 2.75 10.41
C TYR A 19 -5.28 2.13 9.14
N CYS A 20 -4.10 1.49 9.14
CA CYS A 20 -3.57 0.88 7.92
C CYS A 20 -4.21 -0.48 7.64
N HIS A 21 -4.43 -0.76 6.35
CA HIS A 21 -4.92 -2.06 5.92
C HIS A 21 -3.89 -3.16 6.25
N PRO A 22 -4.28 -4.29 6.88
CA PRO A 22 -3.35 -5.31 7.36
C PRO A 22 -2.48 -5.95 6.27
N ALA A 23 -2.94 -5.92 5.02
CA ALA A 23 -2.18 -6.37 3.85
C ALA A 23 -0.78 -5.72 3.74
N LEU A 24 -0.62 -4.45 4.16
CA LEU A 24 0.66 -3.75 4.06
C LEU A 24 1.72 -4.43 4.94
N LEU A 25 1.40 -4.64 6.22
CA LEU A 25 2.29 -5.32 7.16
C LEU A 25 2.62 -6.74 6.69
N GLN A 26 1.62 -7.46 6.21
CA GLN A 26 1.79 -8.82 5.71
C GLN A 26 2.76 -8.89 4.52
N LEU A 27 2.60 -7.99 3.55
CA LEU A 27 3.47 -7.93 2.38
C LEU A 27 4.88 -7.44 2.72
N MET A 28 5.01 -6.49 3.64
CA MET A 28 6.30 -5.98 4.11
C MET A 28 7.12 -7.09 4.78
N GLU A 29 6.49 -7.86 5.67
CA GLU A 29 7.17 -8.98 6.34
C GLU A 29 7.53 -10.09 5.33
N TYR A 30 6.65 -10.36 4.37
CA TYR A 30 6.95 -11.32 3.31
C TYR A 30 8.12 -10.88 2.43
N ASP A 31 8.15 -9.62 2.00
CA ASP A 31 9.24 -9.06 1.20
C ASP A 31 10.58 -9.13 1.94
N LYS A 32 10.57 -8.85 3.25
CA LYS A 32 11.76 -8.98 4.12
C LYS A 32 12.30 -10.41 4.18
N GLN A 33 11.41 -11.40 4.24
CA GLN A 33 11.80 -12.82 4.32
C GLN A 33 12.20 -13.43 2.97
N ASN A 34 11.62 -12.94 1.86
CA ASN A 34 11.71 -13.60 0.55
C ASN A 34 12.46 -12.77 -0.50
N GLY A 35 12.88 -11.54 -0.18
CA GLY A 35 13.52 -10.64 -1.13
C GLY A 35 12.62 -10.23 -2.30
N SER A 36 11.29 -10.30 -2.12
CA SER A 36 10.33 -9.83 -3.12
C SER A 36 10.07 -8.32 -2.97
N GLN A 37 9.21 -7.79 -3.85
CA GLN A 37 8.84 -6.37 -3.89
C GLN A 37 7.31 -6.21 -3.99
N LEU A 38 6.55 -7.08 -3.34
CA LEU A 38 5.09 -7.06 -3.41
C LEU A 38 4.50 -5.85 -2.68
N TYR A 39 5.07 -5.46 -1.55
CA TYR A 39 4.69 -4.26 -0.82
C TYR A 39 4.92 -3.00 -1.67
N GLU A 40 6.10 -2.89 -2.29
CA GLU A 40 6.41 -1.76 -3.19
C GLU A 40 5.48 -1.76 -4.43
N THR A 41 5.20 -2.94 -4.98
CA THR A 41 4.29 -3.09 -6.13
C THR A 41 2.88 -2.62 -5.77
N LEU A 42 2.38 -2.98 -4.60
CA LEU A 42 1.06 -2.54 -4.14
C LEU A 42 1.01 -1.04 -3.88
N GLY A 43 2.08 -0.46 -3.33
CA GLY A 43 2.22 0.99 -3.18
C GLY A 43 2.19 1.72 -4.51
N CYS A 44 2.93 1.22 -5.52
CA CYS A 44 2.91 1.79 -6.86
C CYS A 44 1.54 1.67 -7.55
N LEU A 45 0.84 0.53 -7.37
CA LEU A 45 -0.56 0.38 -7.81
C LEU A 45 -1.45 1.44 -7.17
N ALA A 46 -1.38 1.62 -5.86
CA ALA A 46 -2.22 2.57 -5.14
C ALA A 46 -1.99 4.03 -5.59
N ARG A 47 -0.74 4.42 -5.85
CA ARG A 47 -0.41 5.75 -6.41
C ARG A 47 -0.94 5.95 -7.82
N ASN A 48 -0.91 4.90 -8.64
CA ASN A 48 -1.40 4.90 -10.02
C ASN A 48 -2.90 4.60 -10.15
N GLY A 49 -3.68 4.65 -9.05
CA GLY A 49 -5.12 4.37 -9.08
C GLY A 49 -5.44 2.95 -9.56
N PHE A 50 -4.58 1.99 -9.20
CA PHE A 50 -4.64 0.58 -9.59
C PHE A 50 -4.57 0.33 -11.10
N ASN A 51 -4.14 1.33 -11.89
CA ASN A 51 -3.90 1.19 -13.31
C ASN A 51 -2.64 0.34 -13.56
N SER A 52 -2.84 -0.87 -14.11
CA SER A 52 -1.75 -1.82 -14.32
C SER A 52 -0.75 -1.37 -15.41
N ALA A 53 -1.20 -0.65 -16.44
CA ALA A 53 -0.31 -0.18 -17.50
C ALA A 53 0.62 0.95 -16.99
N ALA A 54 0.06 1.89 -16.24
CA ALA A 54 0.82 2.97 -15.62
C ALA A 54 1.83 2.44 -14.59
N THR A 55 1.38 1.52 -13.73
CA THR A 55 2.24 0.87 -12.71
C THR A 55 3.39 0.09 -13.36
N ALA A 56 3.11 -0.69 -14.42
CA ALA A 56 4.13 -1.44 -15.13
C ALA A 56 5.20 -0.52 -15.74
N THR A 57 4.76 0.62 -16.30
CA THR A 57 5.66 1.66 -16.84
C THR A 57 6.52 2.28 -15.74
N GLU A 58 5.92 2.72 -14.62
CA GLU A 58 6.64 3.35 -13.51
C GLU A 58 7.68 2.41 -12.88
N MET A 59 7.33 1.13 -12.73
CA MET A 59 8.23 0.13 -12.14
C MET A 59 9.19 -0.53 -13.14
N PHE A 60 9.16 -0.12 -14.41
CA PHE A 60 9.92 -0.77 -15.50
C PHE A 60 9.67 -2.29 -15.60
N LEU A 61 8.45 -2.73 -15.30
CA LEU A 61 8.05 -4.13 -15.32
C LEU A 61 7.36 -4.50 -16.62
N HIS A 62 7.62 -5.71 -17.12
CA HIS A 62 6.77 -6.30 -18.14
C HIS A 62 5.36 -6.58 -17.56
N ARG A 63 4.32 -6.41 -18.38
CA ARG A 63 2.91 -6.61 -17.98
C ARG A 63 2.66 -7.96 -17.29
N ASN A 64 3.32 -9.04 -17.76
CA ASN A 64 3.16 -10.38 -17.18
C ASN A 64 3.73 -10.45 -15.77
N THR A 65 4.86 -9.77 -15.53
CA THR A 65 5.48 -9.72 -14.20
C THR A 65 4.58 -8.98 -13.22
N LEU A 66 4.03 -7.84 -13.61
CA LEU A 66 3.08 -7.11 -12.77
C LEU A 66 1.81 -7.94 -12.52
N PHE A 67 1.28 -8.60 -13.54
CA PHE A 67 0.10 -9.46 -13.41
C PHE A 67 0.33 -10.60 -12.41
N TYR A 68 1.49 -11.27 -12.48
CA TYR A 68 1.87 -12.28 -11.50
C TYR A 68 1.96 -11.70 -10.09
N ARG A 69 2.59 -10.53 -9.92
CA ARG A 69 2.68 -9.86 -8.61
C ARG A 69 1.29 -9.49 -8.07
N LYS A 70 0.37 -8.97 -8.90
CA LYS A 70 -1.03 -8.69 -8.50
C LYS A 70 -1.73 -9.95 -8.00
N GLN A 71 -1.64 -11.06 -8.74
CA GLN A 71 -2.23 -12.32 -8.32
C GLN A 71 -1.64 -12.82 -7.00
N LYS A 72 -0.31 -12.73 -6.85
CA LYS A 72 0.37 -13.15 -5.63
C LYS A 72 -0.05 -12.30 -4.43
N ILE A 73 -0.17 -10.98 -4.61
CA ILE A 73 -0.68 -10.06 -3.58
C ILE A 73 -2.09 -10.48 -3.16
N ALA A 74 -3.02 -10.66 -4.11
CA ALA A 74 -4.39 -11.05 -3.82
C ALA A 74 -4.46 -12.41 -3.11
N ALA A 75 -3.72 -13.41 -3.60
CA ALA A 75 -3.68 -14.74 -3.00
C ALA A 75 -3.12 -14.75 -1.57
N MET A 76 -2.09 -13.95 -1.30
CA MET A 76 -1.48 -13.89 0.02
C MET A 76 -2.36 -13.14 1.03
N THR A 77 -2.92 -12.02 0.63
CA THR A 77 -3.59 -11.08 1.54
C THR A 77 -5.10 -11.30 1.62
N GLY A 78 -5.67 -12.07 0.68
CA GLY A 78 -7.11 -12.30 0.55
C GLY A 78 -7.88 -11.09 0.05
N ILE A 79 -7.20 -10.02 -0.38
CA ILE A 79 -7.85 -8.78 -0.81
C ILE A 79 -8.27 -8.85 -2.28
N ASP A 80 -9.39 -8.19 -2.58
CA ASP A 80 -9.82 -7.94 -3.95
C ASP A 80 -9.23 -6.60 -4.43
N LEU A 81 -8.27 -6.66 -5.35
CA LEU A 81 -7.63 -5.46 -5.90
C LEU A 81 -8.52 -4.69 -6.88
N ASP A 82 -9.68 -5.22 -7.26
CA ASP A 82 -10.64 -4.56 -8.13
C ASP A 82 -11.85 -3.99 -7.34
N ASP A 83 -11.97 -4.30 -6.05
CA ASP A 83 -12.97 -3.72 -5.16
C ASP A 83 -12.65 -2.26 -4.80
N PHE A 84 -13.62 -1.37 -4.99
CA PHE A 84 -13.48 0.06 -4.76
C PHE A 84 -13.09 0.39 -3.31
N ASN A 85 -13.72 -0.26 -2.33
CA ASN A 85 -13.46 0.03 -0.92
C ASN A 85 -12.05 -0.42 -0.53
N THR A 86 -11.65 -1.60 -0.99
CA THR A 86 -10.30 -2.14 -0.79
C THR A 86 -9.25 -1.22 -1.40
N GLN A 87 -9.43 -0.79 -2.66
CA GLN A 87 -8.54 0.16 -3.32
C GLN A 87 -8.41 1.48 -2.55
N PHE A 88 -9.54 2.03 -2.09
CA PHE A 88 -9.55 3.24 -1.27
C PHE A 88 -8.78 3.03 0.03
N MET A 89 -9.01 1.90 0.71
CA MET A 89 -8.37 1.56 1.98
C MET A 89 -6.85 1.47 1.85
N LEU A 90 -6.39 0.74 0.84
CA LEU A 90 -4.97 0.62 0.51
C LEU A 90 -4.35 1.97 0.19
N LYS A 91 -5.00 2.78 -0.63
CA LYS A 91 -4.49 4.10 -1.03
C LYS A 91 -4.29 5.03 0.17
N TYR A 92 -5.29 5.14 1.04
CA TYR A 92 -5.11 6.00 2.21
C TYR A 92 -4.07 5.41 3.19
N SER A 93 -3.97 4.07 3.29
CA SER A 93 -2.98 3.44 4.17
C SER A 93 -1.55 3.82 3.78
N TYR A 94 -1.21 3.76 2.49
CA TYR A 94 0.08 4.24 1.99
C TYR A 94 0.28 5.74 2.20
N MET A 95 -0.77 6.55 2.08
CA MET A 95 -0.68 8.00 2.36
C MET A 95 -0.39 8.28 3.85
N ILE A 96 -0.97 7.50 4.76
CA ILE A 96 -0.70 7.60 6.19
C ILE A 96 0.76 7.24 6.48
N GLU A 97 1.26 6.13 5.95
CA GLU A 97 2.66 5.73 6.13
C GLU A 97 3.62 6.79 5.60
N GLU A 98 3.40 7.31 4.39
CA GLU A 98 4.24 8.37 3.81
C GLU A 98 4.21 9.65 4.67
N TYR A 99 3.07 9.98 5.27
CA TYR A 99 2.95 11.12 6.17
C TYR A 99 3.72 10.91 7.47
N ILE A 100 3.59 9.73 8.08
CA ILE A 100 4.30 9.38 9.32
C ILE A 100 5.82 9.39 9.09
N ASP A 101 6.28 8.79 7.99
CA ASP A 101 7.70 8.77 7.61
C ASP A 101 8.28 10.19 7.48
N LYS A 102 7.53 11.10 6.84
CA LYS A 102 7.92 12.51 6.68
C LYS A 102 8.03 13.26 8.01
N GLN A 103 7.25 12.89 9.03
CA GLN A 103 7.28 13.53 10.35
C GLN A 103 8.29 12.89 11.31
N SER A 104 8.58 11.60 11.12
CA SER A 104 9.35 10.79 12.08
C SER A 104 10.83 10.63 11.70
N GLY A 105 11.22 10.97 10.47
CA GLY A 105 12.58 10.74 9.96
C GLY A 105 13.02 9.27 10.03
N THR A 106 12.08 8.33 10.22
CA THR A 106 12.34 6.92 10.53
C THR A 106 11.35 6.08 9.73
N LYS A 107 11.87 5.11 8.98
CA LYS A 107 11.11 4.06 8.28
C LYS A 107 10.65 3.02 9.31
N LEU A 108 9.39 2.59 9.28
CA LEU A 108 8.91 1.40 10.02
C LEU A 108 9.68 0.14 9.60
#